data_AF-A0A2G4E0A2-F1
#
_entry.id   AF-A0A2G4E0A2-F1
#
_cell.length_a   1.000
_cell.length_b   1.000
_cell.length_c   1.000
_cell.angle_alpha   90.00
_cell.angle_beta   90.00
_cell.angle_gamma   90.00
#
_symmetry.space_group_name_H-M   'P 1'
#
loop_
_entity.id
_entity.type
_entity.pdbx_description
1 polymer ?
#
loop_
_entity_poly.entity_id
_entity_poly.type
_entity_poly.pdbx_seq_one_letter_code
_entity_poly.pdbx_strand_id
1 'polypeptide(L)'
;MKDHQYVFAIHHDTDNVHLHMTVNRVHPESFNAVYPDRDYFRLDYAMRELELRYGLQHDNGPNVVVQEHGRQVIQWASSKANQQGKIPTKAADMERHTDQQSLHSYARGEPRKQIAKLLKSDKFTWQTLHSNLAKFGLGIRPKGRGLAIYDFNDVSATGIKASDMHEQLSLGRLAKRIGEYQERELPKGFVSATTYDKYASPKRDPLDRQTRREERAQLRRATRARYEAYRIAFVTRRVDKEWVKRQFMGIRDQARQQRADIRSRIKHPLDRRAFYSILAFETLRAREELKTKIQELRRELKSDPANKKLTFREWVEREAAKGDPGAISQLRGFSYGDRRKDNAQGNAIIFAGDIDPRASSNLFTAGTVRRDGAVVFRRSEGDPGFVDHGGKVSFPGGLLDHELLAHALDDTRPRWERPIEIKGSRDFVDAALSALIERGYTGELADPTQSLRFKALAEQLTRAKSRPIKRGPAA
;
A
#
# COMPACT_ATOMS: atom_id res chain seq x y z
N MET A 1 -11.62 17.81 25.27
CA MET A 1 -11.50 19.10 24.57
C MET A 1 -12.82 19.48 23.91
N LYS A 2 -13.95 19.31 24.60
CA LYS A 2 -15.25 19.80 24.10
C LYS A 2 -15.22 21.33 24.13
N ASP A 3 -15.76 21.99 23.10
CA ASP A 3 -15.86 23.46 23.01
C ASP A 3 -14.53 24.23 22.83
N HIS A 4 -13.44 23.52 22.49
CA HIS A 4 -12.18 24.15 22.07
C HIS A 4 -12.22 24.58 20.60
N GLN A 5 -11.58 25.71 20.30
CA GLN A 5 -11.41 26.20 18.93
C GLN A 5 -10.45 25.28 18.15
N TYR A 6 -10.72 25.09 16.86
CA TYR A 6 -9.83 24.34 15.97
C TYR A 6 -9.91 24.89 14.54
N VAL A 7 -8.84 24.66 13.77
CA VAL A 7 -8.75 24.95 12.34
C VAL A 7 -8.24 23.70 11.66
N PHE A 8 -8.82 23.35 10.52
CA PHE A 8 -8.34 22.25 9.71
C PHE A 8 -8.35 22.58 8.21
N ALA A 9 -7.43 21.96 7.48
CA ALA A 9 -7.29 22.10 6.04
C ALA A 9 -7.02 20.73 5.40
N ILE A 10 -7.76 20.40 4.35
CA ILE A 10 -7.56 19.18 3.57
C ILE A 10 -6.75 19.54 2.33
N HIS A 11 -5.63 18.85 2.13
CA HIS A 11 -4.71 19.07 1.05
C HIS A 11 -4.66 17.85 0.11
N HIS A 12 -4.54 18.14 -1.19
CA HIS A 12 -4.44 17.16 -2.28
C HIS A 12 -3.16 17.36 -3.12
N ASP A 13 -2.21 18.14 -2.61
CA ASP A 13 -1.00 18.59 -3.31
C ASP A 13 0.21 17.63 -3.14
N THR A 14 0.06 16.56 -2.37
CA THR A 14 1.02 15.46 -2.25
C THR A 14 0.43 14.14 -2.76
N ASP A 15 1.21 13.06 -2.70
CA ASP A 15 0.80 11.75 -3.22
C ASP A 15 -0.41 11.14 -2.47
N ASN A 16 -0.73 11.63 -1.26
CA ASN A 16 -1.89 11.21 -0.47
C ASN A 16 -2.72 12.43 -0.03
N VAL A 17 -4.05 12.27 0.02
CA VAL A 17 -4.93 13.25 0.67
C VAL A 17 -4.58 13.31 2.15
N HIS A 18 -4.31 14.50 2.67
CA HIS A 18 -3.91 14.67 4.05
C HIS A 18 -4.62 15.87 4.70
N LEU A 19 -4.83 15.75 6.00
CA LEU A 19 -5.50 16.75 6.84
C LEU A 19 -4.47 17.39 7.75
N HIS A 20 -4.32 18.71 7.66
CA HIS A 20 -3.71 19.48 8.73
C HIS A 20 -4.80 19.92 9.69
N MET A 21 -4.63 19.64 10.99
CA MET A 21 -5.55 20.08 12.03
C MET A 21 -4.76 20.68 13.18
N THR A 22 -5.16 21.89 13.58
CA THR A 22 -4.61 22.59 14.73
C THR A 22 -5.75 22.86 15.70
N VAL A 23 -5.58 22.45 16.96
CA VAL A 23 -6.58 22.63 18.01
C VAL A 23 -6.01 23.56 19.07
N ASN A 24 -6.76 24.60 19.45
CA ASN A 24 -6.40 25.47 20.55
C ASN A 24 -6.56 24.70 21.86
N ARG A 25 -5.47 24.54 22.60
CA ARG A 25 -5.45 23.77 23.85
C ARG A 25 -5.98 24.56 25.04
N VAL A 26 -6.14 25.87 24.90
CA VAL A 26 -6.75 26.75 25.89
C VAL A 26 -8.24 26.86 25.59
N HIS A 27 -9.08 26.57 26.59
CA HIS A 27 -10.51 26.70 26.45
C HIS A 27 -10.90 28.19 26.37
N PRO A 28 -11.74 28.61 25.40
CA PRO A 28 -12.03 30.02 25.17
C PRO A 28 -12.77 30.71 26.33
N GLU A 29 -13.63 29.98 27.05
CA GLU A 29 -14.39 30.55 28.19
C GLU A 29 -13.69 30.36 29.55
N SER A 30 -13.20 29.16 29.86
CA SER A 30 -12.58 28.88 31.16
C SER A 30 -11.09 29.25 31.24
N PHE A 31 -10.45 29.56 30.10
CA PHE A 31 -9.01 29.85 29.97
C PHE A 31 -8.06 28.76 30.48
N ASN A 32 -8.58 27.56 30.75
CA ASN A 32 -7.80 26.43 31.19
C ASN A 32 -7.13 25.73 30.01
N ALA A 33 -5.85 25.37 30.18
CA ALA A 33 -5.10 24.62 29.18
C ALA A 33 -5.24 23.10 29.41
N VAL A 34 -5.54 22.36 28.35
CA VAL A 34 -5.65 20.89 28.39
C VAL A 34 -4.37 20.23 27.88
N TYR A 35 -3.80 19.33 28.68
CA TYR A 35 -2.68 18.45 28.33
C TYR A 35 -3.17 17.00 28.33
N PRO A 36 -3.54 16.43 27.18
CA PRO A 36 -3.97 15.04 27.12
C PRO A 36 -2.79 14.13 27.45
N ASP A 37 -2.95 13.28 28.46
CA ASP A 37 -1.97 12.24 28.74
C ASP A 37 -1.93 11.24 27.57
N ARG A 38 -0.71 10.83 27.19
CA ARG A 38 -0.49 9.79 26.16
C ARG A 38 -1.26 10.06 24.87
N ASP A 39 -1.31 11.33 24.47
CA ASP A 39 -2.04 11.83 23.30
C ASP A 39 -1.82 11.00 22.04
N TYR A 40 -0.59 10.60 21.75
CA TYR A 40 -0.24 9.70 20.64
C TYR A 40 -1.06 8.40 20.63
N PHE A 41 -1.18 7.73 21.77
CA PHE A 41 -1.92 6.46 21.87
C PHE A 41 -3.44 6.67 21.83
N ARG A 42 -3.92 7.79 22.37
CA ARG A 42 -5.34 8.15 22.32
C ARG A 42 -5.78 8.51 20.90
N LEU A 43 -4.94 9.24 20.17
CA LEU A 43 -5.18 9.59 18.76
C LEU A 43 -5.17 8.35 17.89
N ASP A 44 -4.22 7.44 18.08
CA ASP A 44 -4.18 6.17 17.36
C ASP A 44 -5.42 5.30 17.61
N TYR A 45 -5.89 5.21 18.87
CA TYR A 45 -7.13 4.52 19.19
C TYR A 45 -8.34 5.18 18.51
N ALA A 46 -8.45 6.51 18.58
CA ALA A 46 -9.52 7.25 17.92
C ALA A 46 -9.49 7.09 16.39
N MET A 47 -8.31 6.96 15.78
CA MET A 47 -8.20 6.61 14.36
C MET A 47 -8.86 5.26 14.06
N ARG A 48 -8.62 4.24 14.90
CA ARG A 48 -9.28 2.92 14.73
C ARG A 48 -10.80 3.03 14.85
N GLU A 49 -11.31 3.83 15.78
CA GLU A 49 -12.76 4.06 15.92
C GLU A 49 -13.36 4.70 14.67
N LEU A 50 -12.66 5.69 14.09
CA LEU A 50 -13.10 6.35 12.86
C LEU A 50 -13.03 5.41 11.66
N GLU A 51 -11.97 4.61 11.56
CA GLU A 51 -11.83 3.61 10.50
C GLU A 51 -12.95 2.58 10.54
N LEU A 52 -13.27 2.06 11.73
CA LEU A 52 -14.41 1.16 11.94
C LEU A 52 -15.74 1.83 11.57
N ARG A 53 -15.96 3.05 12.05
CA ARG A 53 -17.22 3.79 11.82
C ARG A 53 -17.47 4.08 10.35
N TYR A 54 -16.42 4.41 9.60
CA TYR A 54 -16.52 4.84 8.20
C TYR A 54 -16.07 3.77 7.19
N GLY A 55 -15.75 2.55 7.63
CA GLY A 55 -15.30 1.47 6.76
C GLY A 55 -13.97 1.78 6.04
N LEU A 56 -13.05 2.49 6.69
CA LEU A 56 -11.75 2.84 6.13
C LEU A 56 -10.72 1.74 6.38
N GLN A 57 -9.69 1.70 5.54
CA GLN A 57 -8.57 0.76 5.70
C GLN A 57 -7.75 1.12 6.94
N HIS A 58 -7.39 0.10 7.72
CA HIS A 58 -6.55 0.22 8.92
C HIS A 58 -5.08 0.50 8.57
N ASP A 59 -4.53 1.61 9.05
CA ASP A 59 -3.09 1.92 8.95
C ASP A 59 -2.26 1.21 10.04
N ASN A 60 -0.93 1.23 9.97
CA ASN A 60 -0.09 0.66 11.03
C ASN A 60 -0.07 1.56 12.27
N GLY A 61 -0.29 0.98 13.45
CA GLY A 61 -0.33 1.73 14.71
C GLY A 61 -0.16 0.86 15.95
N PRO A 62 0.04 1.46 17.14
CA PRO A 62 0.04 0.75 18.41
C PRO A 62 -1.28 0.04 18.73
N ASN A 63 -2.42 0.45 18.16
CA ASN A 63 -3.69 -0.26 18.24
C ASN A 63 -4.05 -0.92 16.89
N VAL A 64 -4.69 -2.07 16.95
CA VAL A 64 -5.21 -2.85 15.82
C VAL A 64 -6.66 -3.22 16.07
N VAL A 65 -7.39 -3.42 14.99
CA VAL A 65 -8.73 -3.99 15.03
C VAL A 65 -8.61 -5.50 14.88
N VAL A 66 -9.21 -6.24 15.81
CA VAL A 66 -9.33 -7.71 15.74
C VAL A 66 -10.79 -8.12 15.82
N GLN A 67 -11.09 -9.31 15.30
CA GLN A 67 -12.40 -9.94 15.47
C GLN A 67 -12.36 -10.81 16.72
N GLU A 68 -13.11 -10.44 17.75
CA GLU A 68 -13.35 -11.28 18.93
C GLU A 68 -14.84 -11.57 19.06
N HIS A 69 -15.20 -12.86 19.16
CA HIS A 69 -16.58 -13.31 19.34
C HIS A 69 -17.57 -12.73 18.31
N GLY A 70 -17.13 -12.52 17.06
CA GLY A 70 -17.94 -11.96 15.98
C GLY A 70 -18.14 -10.44 16.05
N ARG A 71 -17.38 -9.73 16.89
CA ARG A 71 -17.37 -8.26 16.97
C ARG A 71 -15.97 -7.72 16.73
N GLN A 72 -15.89 -6.59 16.02
CA GLN A 72 -14.66 -5.84 15.86
C GLN A 72 -14.34 -5.11 17.16
N VAL A 73 -13.17 -5.41 17.74
CA VAL A 73 -12.66 -4.76 18.94
C VAL A 73 -11.29 -4.14 18.66
N ILE A 74 -11.05 -2.97 19.24
CA ILE A 74 -9.77 -2.27 19.15
C ILE A 74 -8.91 -2.70 20.33
N GLN A 75 -7.72 -3.21 20.05
CA GLN A 75 -6.77 -3.63 21.08
C GLN A 75 -5.33 -3.26 20.71
N TRP A 76 -4.42 -3.38 21.68
CA TRP A 76 -3.00 -3.15 21.43
C TRP A 76 -2.42 -4.18 20.43
N ALA A 77 -1.66 -3.68 19.45
CA ALA A 77 -1.06 -4.45 18.35
C ALA A 77 -0.11 -5.56 18.83
N SER A 78 0.55 -5.34 19.96
CA SER A 78 1.44 -6.32 20.57
C SER A 78 1.28 -6.29 22.07
N SER A 79 0.94 -7.44 22.65
CA SER A 79 1.03 -7.68 24.09
C SER A 79 2.48 -7.74 24.58
N LYS A 80 3.45 -7.87 23.67
CA LYS A 80 4.89 -7.87 23.96
C LYS A 80 5.48 -6.48 23.69
N ALA A 81 6.22 -5.93 24.65
CA ALA A 81 6.98 -4.70 24.46
C ALA A 81 7.87 -4.85 23.21
N ASN A 82 7.79 -3.90 22.28
CA ASN A 82 8.59 -3.92 21.07
C ASN A 82 10.08 -3.87 21.45
N GLN A 83 10.80 -4.98 21.30
CA GLN A 83 12.20 -5.12 21.72
C GLN A 83 13.17 -4.37 20.79
N GLN A 84 12.67 -3.79 19.71
CA GLN A 84 13.37 -2.77 18.93
C GLN A 84 13.08 -1.40 19.57
N GLY A 85 13.75 -1.11 20.68
CA GLY A 85 13.72 0.25 21.25
C GLY A 85 14.09 1.31 20.19
N LYS A 86 13.46 2.48 20.25
CA LYS A 86 13.71 3.60 19.33
C LYS A 86 15.20 3.98 19.34
N ILE A 87 15.81 4.19 18.17
CA ILE A 87 17.17 4.76 18.08
C ILE A 87 17.13 6.13 18.77
N PRO A 88 18.02 6.42 19.74
CA PRO A 88 18.05 7.72 20.41
C PRO A 88 18.18 8.85 19.40
N THR A 89 17.43 9.95 19.59
CA THR A 89 17.37 11.07 18.63
C THR A 89 18.75 11.55 18.20
N LYS A 90 19.68 11.73 19.15
CA LYS A 90 21.06 12.15 18.87
C LYS A 90 21.83 11.16 17.97
N ALA A 91 21.62 9.85 18.14
CA ALA A 91 22.25 8.84 17.29
C ALA A 91 21.64 8.85 15.88
N ALA A 92 20.30 9.00 15.79
CA ALA A 92 19.61 9.10 14.52
C ALA A 92 19.92 10.41 13.76
N ASP A 93 20.16 11.52 14.49
CA ASP A 93 20.61 12.79 13.91
C ASP A 93 22.04 12.67 13.41
N MET A 94 22.94 12.10 14.21
CA MET A 94 24.33 11.87 13.81
C MET A 94 24.43 10.98 12.55
N GLU A 95 23.69 9.86 12.52
CA GLU A 95 23.61 9.00 11.32
C GLU A 95 23.08 9.74 10.09
N ARG A 96 22.14 10.69 10.28
CA ARG A 96 21.57 11.50 9.19
C ARG A 96 22.50 12.60 8.68
N HIS A 97 23.35 13.15 9.53
CA HIS A 97 24.18 14.31 9.21
C HIS A 97 25.62 13.97 8.86
N THR A 98 26.14 12.85 9.36
CA THR A 98 27.54 12.44 9.17
C THR A 98 27.69 11.20 8.32
N ASP A 99 26.58 10.55 7.93
CA ASP A 99 26.53 9.28 7.19
C ASP A 99 27.39 8.15 7.83
N GLN A 100 27.75 8.30 9.11
CA GLN A 100 28.49 7.33 9.90
C GLN A 100 27.52 6.46 10.71
N GLN A 101 27.83 5.17 10.84
CA GLN A 101 27.05 4.27 11.69
C GLN A 101 27.27 4.64 13.17
N SER A 102 26.19 4.78 13.94
CA SER A 102 26.32 4.96 15.39
C SER A 102 26.69 3.67 16.11
N LEU A 103 27.38 3.81 17.25
CA LEU A 103 27.65 2.71 18.17
C LEU A 103 26.35 1.97 18.57
N HIS A 104 25.23 2.70 18.67
CA HIS A 104 23.92 2.14 18.93
C HIS A 104 23.45 1.19 17.81
N SER A 105 23.54 1.64 16.56
CA SER A 105 23.16 0.83 15.39
C SER A 105 24.12 -0.34 15.15
N TYR A 106 25.42 -0.14 15.35
CA TYR A 106 26.41 -1.21 15.26
C TYR A 106 26.16 -2.30 16.32
N ALA A 107 26.06 -1.93 17.60
CA ALA A 107 25.83 -2.88 18.68
C ALA A 107 24.51 -3.65 18.52
N ARG A 108 23.48 -3.04 17.93
CA ARG A 108 22.20 -3.70 17.61
C ARG A 108 22.19 -4.55 16.34
N GLY A 109 23.25 -4.51 15.55
CA GLY A 109 23.42 -5.31 14.35
C GLY A 109 23.83 -6.76 14.67
N GLU A 110 24.95 -7.18 14.07
CA GLU A 110 25.49 -8.52 14.25
C GLU A 110 25.91 -8.84 15.71
N PRO A 111 26.53 -7.91 16.48
CA PRO A 111 26.89 -8.17 17.87
C PRO A 111 25.68 -8.59 18.72
N ARG A 112 24.52 -7.92 18.58
CA ARG A 112 23.29 -8.28 19.31
C ARG A 112 22.84 -9.71 19.01
N LYS A 113 22.89 -10.15 17.75
CA LYS A 113 22.45 -11.51 17.37
C LYS A 113 23.33 -12.57 18.02
N GLN A 114 24.64 -12.34 18.06
CA GLN A 114 25.60 -13.27 18.63
C GLN A 114 25.53 -13.30 20.16
N ILE A 115 25.39 -12.14 20.80
CA ILE A 115 25.14 -12.08 22.25
C ILE A 115 23.79 -12.69 22.62
N ALA A 116 22.74 -12.53 21.81
CA ALA A 116 21.46 -13.18 22.06
C ALA A 116 21.53 -14.72 22.00
N LYS A 117 22.41 -15.28 21.15
CA LYS A 117 22.71 -16.73 21.14
C LYS A 117 23.49 -17.13 22.39
N LEU A 118 24.51 -16.35 22.76
CA LEU A 118 25.32 -16.61 23.95
C LEU A 118 24.47 -16.57 25.24
N LEU A 119 23.52 -15.65 25.33
CA LEU A 119 22.60 -15.55 26.45
C LEU A 119 21.68 -16.77 26.59
N LYS A 120 21.63 -17.68 25.62
CA LYS A 120 20.87 -18.94 25.73
C LYS A 120 21.72 -20.11 26.23
N SER A 121 23.04 -19.95 26.41
CA SER A 121 23.89 -21.02 26.91
C SER A 121 23.85 -21.14 28.43
N ASP A 122 24.03 -22.37 28.93
CA ASP A 122 24.08 -22.66 30.37
C ASP A 122 25.43 -22.27 30.99
N LYS A 123 26.52 -22.35 30.22
CA LYS A 123 27.88 -21.93 30.64
C LYS A 123 28.12 -20.45 30.34
N PHE A 124 27.24 -19.59 30.86
CA PHE A 124 27.35 -18.14 30.69
C PHE A 124 27.98 -17.49 31.92
N THR A 125 29.08 -16.75 31.73
CA THR A 125 29.80 -16.03 32.80
C THR A 125 30.21 -14.62 32.33
N TRP A 126 30.61 -13.75 33.26
CA TRP A 126 31.11 -12.41 32.92
C TRP A 126 32.27 -12.44 31.93
N GLN A 127 33.22 -13.36 32.09
CA GLN A 127 34.35 -13.48 31.17
C GLN A 127 33.95 -13.94 29.76
N THR A 128 32.97 -14.85 29.66
CA THR A 128 32.42 -15.22 28.34
C THR A 128 31.70 -14.06 27.66
N LEU A 129 31.00 -13.21 28.42
CA LEU A 129 30.35 -12.01 27.89
C LEU A 129 31.39 -10.99 27.41
N HIS A 130 32.40 -10.69 28.24
CA HIS A 130 33.50 -9.79 27.90
C HIS A 130 34.23 -10.24 26.63
N SER A 131 34.61 -11.52 26.56
CA SER A 131 35.32 -12.06 25.39
C SER A 131 34.48 -12.01 24.11
N ASN A 132 33.17 -12.26 24.20
CA ASN A 132 32.33 -12.22 23.00
C ASN A 132 31.99 -10.79 22.55
N LEU A 133 31.84 -9.84 23.47
CA LEU A 133 31.74 -8.42 23.10
C LEU A 133 33.05 -7.92 22.50
N ALA A 134 34.19 -8.31 23.07
CA ALA A 134 35.51 -7.91 22.60
C ALA A 134 35.80 -8.38 21.17
N LYS A 135 35.23 -9.52 20.72
CA LYS A 135 35.32 -9.97 19.31
C LYS A 135 34.74 -8.96 18.30
N PHE A 136 33.84 -8.09 18.75
CA PHE A 136 33.22 -7.03 17.96
C PHE A 136 33.79 -5.65 18.30
N GLY A 137 34.92 -5.56 19.00
CA GLY A 137 35.44 -4.29 19.48
C GLY A 137 34.47 -3.57 20.42
N LEU A 138 33.66 -4.32 21.19
CA LEU A 138 32.78 -3.75 22.20
C LEU A 138 33.23 -4.17 23.60
N GLY A 139 33.11 -3.26 24.57
CA GLY A 139 33.28 -3.55 25.98
C GLY A 139 31.99 -3.28 26.75
N ILE A 140 31.85 -3.87 27.94
CA ILE A 140 30.75 -3.59 28.87
C ILE A 140 31.32 -3.19 30.24
N ARG A 141 30.76 -2.16 30.87
CA ARG A 141 31.18 -1.71 32.21
C ARG A 141 30.04 -1.10 33.02
N PRO A 142 30.15 -1.02 34.35
CA PRO A 142 29.21 -0.27 35.18
C PRO A 142 29.21 1.21 34.82
N LYS A 143 28.02 1.80 34.71
CA LYS A 143 27.82 3.25 34.52
C LYS A 143 26.52 3.66 35.20
N GLY A 144 26.63 4.44 36.27
CA GLY A 144 25.50 4.82 37.12
C GLY A 144 24.79 3.59 37.70
N ARG A 145 23.47 3.52 37.55
CA ARG A 145 22.64 2.41 38.08
C ARG A 145 22.60 1.15 37.18
N GLY A 146 23.43 1.07 36.15
CA GLY A 146 23.37 -0.02 35.18
C GLY A 146 24.70 -0.30 34.48
N LEU A 147 24.61 -0.92 33.31
CA LEU A 147 25.76 -1.23 32.46
C LEU A 147 25.72 -0.39 31.18
N ALA A 148 26.89 -0.03 30.68
CA ALA A 148 27.07 0.63 29.40
C ALA A 148 27.99 -0.18 28.50
N ILE A 149 27.64 -0.24 27.22
CA ILE A 149 28.47 -0.79 26.15
C ILE A 149 29.24 0.34 25.51
N TYR A 150 30.53 0.17 25.36
CA TYR A 150 31.45 1.17 24.82
C TYR A 150 32.31 0.56 23.71
N ASP A 151 32.96 1.42 22.94
CA ASP A 151 33.99 1.01 21.98
C ASP A 151 35.21 0.49 22.76
N PHE A 152 35.59 -0.75 22.49
CA PHE A 152 36.68 -1.43 23.17
C PHE A 152 38.02 -0.69 23.09
N ASN A 153 38.26 0.04 22.00
CA ASN A 153 39.50 0.79 21.76
C ASN A 153 39.42 2.25 22.23
N ASP A 154 38.22 2.79 22.39
CA ASP A 154 38.00 4.14 22.95
C ASP A 154 37.02 4.08 24.11
N VAL A 155 37.57 3.80 25.29
CA VAL A 155 36.82 3.73 26.55
C VAL A 155 36.33 5.12 26.99
N SER A 156 36.85 6.21 26.42
CA SER A 156 36.40 7.57 26.70
C SER A 156 35.13 7.94 25.92
N ALA A 157 34.83 7.21 24.84
CA ALA A 157 33.65 7.43 24.02
C ALA A 157 32.33 7.26 24.81
N THR A 158 31.31 8.02 24.39
CA THR A 158 29.97 7.92 24.96
C THR A 158 29.34 6.58 24.59
N GLY A 159 29.41 5.63 25.53
CA GLY A 159 28.77 4.32 25.40
C GLY A 159 27.24 4.37 25.42
N ILE A 160 26.62 3.32 24.87
CA ILE A 160 25.17 3.10 24.92
C ILE A 160 24.78 2.33 26.18
N LYS A 161 23.53 2.44 26.64
CA LYS A 161 23.06 1.62 27.74
C LYS A 161 23.03 0.15 27.30
N ALA A 162 23.54 -0.77 28.13
CA ALA A 162 23.64 -2.18 27.74
C ALA A 162 22.27 -2.82 27.45
N SER A 163 21.24 -2.41 28.19
CA SER A 163 19.86 -2.83 27.94
C SER A 163 19.32 -2.37 26.59
N ASP A 164 19.89 -1.31 26.00
CA ASP A 164 19.49 -0.86 24.68
C ASP A 164 20.03 -1.81 23.62
N MET A 165 21.23 -2.39 23.77
CA MET A 165 21.67 -3.47 22.86
C MET A 165 20.76 -4.70 23.01
N HIS A 166 20.57 -5.17 24.25
CA HIS A 166 19.74 -6.33 24.54
C HIS A 166 19.20 -6.28 25.97
N GLU A 167 17.90 -6.53 26.15
CA GLU A 167 17.19 -6.36 27.42
C GLU A 167 17.73 -7.21 28.59
N GLN A 168 18.32 -8.36 28.29
CA GLN A 168 18.94 -9.24 29.29
C GLN A 168 20.31 -8.75 29.78
N LEU A 169 20.89 -7.72 29.15
CA LEU A 169 22.17 -7.12 29.55
C LEU A 169 22.01 -6.03 30.62
N SER A 170 20.88 -5.96 31.32
CA SER A 170 20.74 -5.07 32.47
C SER A 170 21.51 -5.62 33.67
N LEU A 171 22.12 -4.73 34.46
CA LEU A 171 22.95 -5.11 35.62
C LEU A 171 22.20 -6.06 36.56
N GLY A 172 20.96 -5.73 36.93
CA GLY A 172 20.17 -6.56 37.84
C GLY A 172 19.78 -7.93 37.29
N ARG A 173 19.63 -8.09 35.96
CA ARG A 173 19.34 -9.41 35.35
C ARG A 173 20.59 -10.26 35.24
N LEU A 174 21.72 -9.66 34.84
CA LEU A 174 23.00 -10.35 34.80
C LEU A 174 23.46 -10.74 36.21
N ALA A 175 23.37 -9.84 37.19
CA ALA A 175 23.75 -10.13 38.57
C ALA A 175 23.00 -11.33 39.17
N LYS A 176 21.70 -11.43 38.90
CA LYS A 176 20.88 -12.58 39.33
C LYS A 176 21.27 -13.90 38.66
N ARG A 177 21.84 -13.87 37.45
CA ARG A 177 22.13 -15.06 36.67
C ARG A 177 23.57 -15.54 36.81
N ILE A 178 24.52 -14.61 36.84
CA ILE A 178 25.96 -14.89 36.76
C ILE A 178 26.76 -14.24 37.90
N GLY A 179 26.08 -13.73 38.93
CA GLY A 179 26.70 -13.10 40.11
C GLY A 179 27.14 -11.66 39.88
N GLU A 180 27.77 -11.07 40.89
CA GLU A 180 28.23 -9.68 40.85
C GLU A 180 29.15 -9.41 39.67
N TYR A 181 29.14 -8.16 39.18
CA TYR A 181 29.93 -7.76 38.03
C TYR A 181 31.42 -8.05 38.26
N GLN A 182 32.03 -8.77 37.32
CA GLN A 182 33.47 -9.00 37.28
C GLN A 182 34.10 -8.14 36.19
N GLU A 183 35.22 -7.51 36.53
CA GLU A 183 36.03 -6.78 35.55
C GLU A 183 36.60 -7.76 34.52
N ARG A 184 36.88 -7.26 33.31
CA ARG A 184 37.36 -8.10 32.21
C ARG A 184 38.73 -8.72 32.54
N GLU A 185 38.86 -10.02 32.29
CA GLU A 185 40.12 -10.73 32.24
C GLU A 185 40.32 -11.25 30.83
N LEU A 186 41.04 -10.50 30.00
CA LEU A 186 41.36 -10.91 28.65
C LEU A 186 42.70 -11.65 28.63
N PRO A 187 42.80 -12.79 27.92
CA PRO A 187 44.08 -13.46 27.72
C PRO A 187 45.11 -12.50 27.11
N LYS A 188 46.36 -12.55 27.59
CA LYS A 188 47.49 -11.85 26.96
C LYS A 188 47.59 -12.30 25.49
N GLY A 189 47.44 -11.36 24.55
CA GLY A 189 47.44 -11.64 23.10
C GLY A 189 46.05 -11.76 22.44
N PHE A 190 44.96 -11.36 23.11
CA PHE A 190 43.64 -11.30 22.48
C PHE A 190 43.63 -10.36 21.25
N VAL A 191 43.26 -10.91 20.10
CA VAL A 191 43.05 -10.15 18.85
C VAL A 191 41.55 -10.04 18.60
N SER A 192 41.05 -8.81 18.45
CA SER A 192 39.64 -8.61 18.07
C SER A 192 39.41 -9.18 16.66
N ALA A 193 38.35 -9.98 16.49
CA ALA A 193 37.98 -10.51 15.17
C ALA A 193 37.43 -9.41 14.24
N THR A 194 36.83 -8.37 14.83
CA THR A 194 36.27 -7.22 14.11
C THR A 194 36.43 -5.98 14.98
N THR A 195 36.98 -4.89 14.44
CA THR A 195 37.05 -3.62 15.16
C THR A 195 35.82 -2.78 14.78
N TYR A 196 35.11 -2.22 15.77
CA TYR A 196 34.18 -1.15 15.50
C TYR A 196 35.01 0.06 15.03
N ASP A 197 34.89 0.40 13.76
CA ASP A 197 35.49 1.61 13.21
C ASP A 197 34.36 2.58 12.87
N LYS A 198 34.25 3.63 13.68
CA LYS A 198 33.29 4.72 13.47
C LYS A 198 33.48 5.39 12.10
N TYR A 199 34.69 5.31 11.53
CA TYR A 199 35.07 5.85 10.24
C TYR A 199 35.09 4.81 9.12
N ALA A 200 34.62 3.57 9.39
CA ALA A 200 34.54 2.53 8.38
C ALA A 200 33.74 3.02 7.18
N SER A 201 34.31 2.89 5.98
CA SER A 201 33.64 3.30 4.75
C SER A 201 32.30 2.57 4.63
N PRO A 202 31.19 3.28 4.36
CA PRO A 202 29.88 2.66 4.23
C PRO A 202 29.90 1.53 3.19
N LYS A 203 29.14 0.46 3.44
CA LYS A 203 29.07 -0.76 2.60
C LYS A 203 28.71 -0.49 1.11
N ARG A 204 28.31 0.73 0.79
CA ARG A 204 28.09 1.31 -0.54
C ARG A 204 28.52 2.78 -0.49
N ASP A 205 29.22 3.28 -1.52
CA ASP A 205 29.69 4.66 -1.60
C ASP A 205 28.52 5.67 -1.40
N PRO A 206 28.55 6.49 -0.33
CA PRO A 206 27.51 7.47 -0.01
C PRO A 206 27.34 8.56 -1.06
N LEU A 207 28.44 9.05 -1.64
CA LEU A 207 28.41 10.12 -2.64
C LEU A 207 27.67 9.62 -3.87
N ASP A 208 27.99 8.40 -4.27
CA ASP A 208 27.42 7.67 -5.38
C ASP A 208 25.91 7.38 -5.21
N ARG A 209 25.44 7.26 -3.96
CA ARG A 209 24.01 7.13 -3.64
C ARG A 209 23.29 8.46 -3.70
N GLN A 210 23.93 9.53 -3.22
CA GLN A 210 23.39 10.87 -3.21
C GLN A 210 23.29 11.43 -4.64
N THR A 211 24.34 11.31 -5.44
CA THR A 211 24.35 11.67 -6.87
C THR A 211 23.22 10.97 -7.61
N ARG A 212 23.11 9.63 -7.49
CA ARG A 212 22.01 8.86 -8.09
C ARG A 212 20.62 9.26 -7.57
N ARG A 213 20.50 9.80 -6.35
CA ARG A 213 19.22 10.30 -5.81
C ARG A 213 18.88 11.66 -6.42
N GLU A 214 19.86 12.54 -6.52
CA GLU A 214 19.74 13.89 -7.09
C GLU A 214 19.46 13.83 -8.59
N GLU A 215 20.20 13.02 -9.35
CA GLU A 215 19.97 12.75 -10.77
C GLU A 215 18.56 12.25 -11.02
N ARG A 216 18.08 11.26 -10.24
CA ARG A 216 16.70 10.78 -10.35
C ARG A 216 15.67 11.86 -9.99
N ALA A 217 15.97 12.74 -9.03
CA ALA A 217 15.08 13.84 -8.67
C ALA A 217 15.04 14.93 -9.75
N GLN A 218 16.16 15.21 -10.41
CA GLN A 218 16.24 16.12 -11.55
C GLN A 218 15.48 15.55 -12.75
N LEU A 219 15.69 14.28 -13.09
CA LEU A 219 14.95 13.60 -14.17
C LEU A 219 13.44 13.65 -13.94
N ARG A 220 12.96 13.35 -12.72
CA ARG A 220 11.52 13.46 -12.40
C ARG A 220 10.98 14.88 -12.53
N ARG A 221 11.76 15.89 -12.10
CA ARG A 221 11.38 17.30 -12.25
C ARG A 221 11.28 17.69 -13.74
N ALA A 222 12.25 17.29 -14.54
CA ALA A 222 12.24 17.54 -15.98
C ALA A 222 11.05 16.85 -16.68
N THR A 223 10.76 15.59 -16.35
CA THR A 223 9.58 14.87 -16.89
C THR A 223 8.28 15.56 -16.51
N ARG A 224 8.13 16.02 -15.25
CA ARG A 224 6.94 16.79 -14.84
C ARG A 224 6.82 18.13 -15.57
N ALA A 225 7.92 18.86 -15.74
CA ALA A 225 7.91 20.14 -16.46
C ALA A 225 7.48 19.97 -17.93
N ARG A 226 7.96 18.91 -18.60
CA ARG A 226 7.54 18.58 -19.97
C ARG A 226 6.07 18.17 -20.06
N TYR A 227 5.57 17.41 -19.08
CA TYR A 227 4.15 17.10 -19.02
C TYR A 227 3.32 18.37 -18.83
N GLU A 228 3.75 19.31 -18.00
CA GLU A 228 3.04 20.57 -17.82
C GLU A 228 3.06 21.43 -19.10
N ALA A 229 4.18 21.48 -19.81
CA ALA A 229 4.26 22.12 -21.12
C ALA A 229 3.28 21.48 -22.13
N TYR A 230 3.21 20.14 -22.18
CA TYR A 230 2.19 19.44 -22.97
C TYR A 230 0.76 19.81 -22.53
N ARG A 231 0.51 19.88 -21.22
CA ARG A 231 -0.81 20.21 -20.67
C ARG A 231 -1.28 21.61 -21.06
N ILE A 232 -0.37 22.58 -21.07
CA ILE A 232 -0.62 23.98 -21.44
C ILE A 232 -0.82 24.09 -22.95
N ALA A 233 0.02 23.43 -23.75
CA ALA A 233 -0.05 23.47 -25.21
C ALA A 233 -1.26 22.71 -25.79
N PHE A 234 -1.84 21.75 -25.05
CA PHE A 234 -2.94 20.94 -25.54
C PHE A 234 -4.25 21.74 -25.61
N VAL A 235 -4.76 21.95 -26.83
CA VAL A 235 -6.04 22.61 -27.10
C VAL A 235 -7.10 21.60 -27.50
N THR A 236 -8.20 21.55 -26.74
CA THR A 236 -9.36 20.71 -27.08
C THR A 236 -10.16 21.37 -28.20
N ARG A 237 -10.33 20.65 -29.31
CA ARG A 237 -11.24 21.02 -30.41
C ARG A 237 -12.68 20.95 -29.93
N ARG A 238 -13.44 22.00 -30.24
CA ARG A 238 -14.87 22.13 -29.92
C ARG A 238 -15.62 22.62 -31.14
N VAL A 239 -16.91 22.31 -31.22
CA VAL A 239 -17.77 22.90 -32.24
C VAL A 239 -17.77 24.42 -32.06
N ASP A 240 -17.51 25.15 -33.16
CA ASP A 240 -17.47 26.60 -33.16
C ASP A 240 -18.82 27.21 -32.74
N LYS A 241 -18.79 28.04 -31.71
CA LYS A 241 -19.97 28.71 -31.16
C LYS A 241 -20.55 29.72 -32.12
N GLU A 242 -19.71 30.41 -32.90
CA GLU A 242 -20.15 31.44 -33.85
C GLU A 242 -20.83 30.80 -35.05
N TRP A 243 -20.28 29.71 -35.57
CA TRP A 243 -20.96 28.87 -36.54
C TRP A 243 -22.33 28.40 -36.03
N VAL A 244 -22.42 27.83 -34.82
CA VAL A 244 -23.73 27.41 -34.24
C VAL A 244 -24.72 28.56 -34.17
N LYS A 245 -24.29 29.74 -33.70
CA LYS A 245 -25.14 30.93 -33.61
C LYS A 245 -25.65 31.35 -35.00
N ARG A 246 -24.78 31.38 -36.01
CA ARG A 246 -25.14 31.70 -37.40
C ARG A 246 -26.18 30.73 -37.96
N GLN A 247 -26.06 29.43 -37.70
CA GLN A 247 -27.04 28.44 -38.17
C GLN A 247 -28.44 28.67 -37.58
N PHE A 248 -28.56 28.92 -36.28
CA PHE A 248 -29.85 29.24 -35.66
C PHE A 248 -30.43 30.58 -36.12
N MET A 249 -29.58 31.58 -36.36
CA MET A 249 -30.00 32.86 -36.93
C MET A 249 -30.58 32.66 -38.34
N GLY A 250 -29.95 31.85 -39.18
CA GLY A 250 -30.45 31.52 -40.52
C GLY A 250 -31.88 30.95 -40.50
N ILE A 251 -32.15 29.97 -39.62
CA ILE A 251 -33.50 29.40 -39.48
C ILE A 251 -34.52 30.46 -39.05
N ARG A 252 -34.14 31.32 -38.09
CA ARG A 252 -35.02 32.40 -37.61
C ARG A 252 -35.33 33.41 -38.71
N ASP A 253 -34.32 33.79 -39.49
CA ASP A 253 -34.45 34.82 -40.51
C ASP A 253 -35.26 34.28 -41.70
N GLN A 254 -35.07 33.00 -42.08
CA GLN A 254 -35.91 32.31 -43.06
C GLN A 254 -37.37 32.22 -42.62
N ALA A 255 -37.62 31.86 -41.35
CA ALA A 255 -38.96 31.84 -40.78
C ALA A 255 -39.63 33.22 -40.82
N ARG A 256 -38.87 34.29 -40.54
CA ARG A 256 -39.37 35.67 -40.60
C ARG A 256 -39.77 36.07 -42.02
N GLN A 257 -38.96 35.70 -43.01
CA GLN A 257 -39.26 35.95 -44.43
C GLN A 257 -40.51 35.18 -44.89
N GLN A 258 -40.61 33.88 -44.60
CA GLN A 258 -41.79 33.07 -44.94
C GLN A 258 -43.06 33.59 -44.26
N ARG A 259 -42.97 34.05 -43.01
CA ARG A 259 -44.12 34.65 -42.30
C ARG A 259 -44.60 35.95 -42.96
N ALA A 260 -43.68 36.76 -43.50
CA ALA A 260 -44.01 37.98 -44.23
C ALA A 260 -44.65 37.66 -45.59
N ASP A 261 -44.17 36.64 -46.29
CA ASP A 261 -44.73 36.17 -47.56
C ASP A 261 -46.14 35.57 -47.39
N ILE A 262 -46.37 34.76 -46.35
CA ILE A 262 -47.71 34.27 -45.98
C ILE A 262 -48.66 35.46 -45.71
N ARG A 263 -48.17 36.51 -45.05
CA ARG A 263 -48.97 37.70 -44.74
C ARG A 263 -49.39 38.46 -46.00
N SER A 264 -48.52 38.55 -47.02
CA SER A 264 -48.80 39.26 -48.26
C SER A 264 -49.69 38.46 -49.21
N ARG A 265 -49.49 37.14 -49.32
CA ARG A 265 -50.21 36.28 -50.28
C ARG A 265 -51.58 35.81 -49.80
N ILE A 266 -51.72 35.47 -48.51
CA ILE A 266 -52.96 34.87 -47.98
C ILE A 266 -53.77 35.93 -47.26
N LYS A 267 -54.91 36.31 -47.85
CA LYS A 267 -55.79 37.38 -47.33
C LYS A 267 -56.77 36.89 -46.25
N HIS A 268 -57.26 35.64 -46.36
CA HIS A 268 -58.25 35.09 -45.44
C HIS A 268 -57.65 34.78 -44.05
N PRO A 269 -58.27 35.19 -42.92
CA PRO A 269 -57.68 35.06 -41.59
C PRO A 269 -57.47 33.61 -41.10
N LEU A 270 -58.42 32.70 -41.38
CA LEU A 270 -58.33 31.30 -40.92
C LEU A 270 -57.21 30.55 -41.64
N ASP A 271 -57.09 30.74 -42.94
CA ASP A 271 -56.06 30.12 -43.78
C ASP A 271 -54.68 30.63 -43.34
N ARG A 272 -54.54 31.93 -43.10
CA ARG A 272 -53.30 32.53 -42.59
C ARG A 272 -52.88 31.92 -41.24
N ARG A 273 -53.85 31.65 -40.36
CA ARG A 273 -53.58 30.96 -39.09
C ARG A 273 -53.10 29.52 -39.32
N ALA A 274 -53.70 28.78 -40.24
CA ALA A 274 -53.27 27.42 -40.59
C ALA A 274 -51.83 27.41 -41.14
N PHE A 275 -51.50 28.29 -42.09
CA PHE A 275 -50.15 28.42 -42.65
C PHE A 275 -49.11 28.85 -41.60
N TYR A 276 -49.48 29.70 -40.63
CA TYR A 276 -48.59 30.02 -39.51
C TYR A 276 -48.31 28.83 -38.61
N SER A 277 -49.30 27.96 -38.36
CA SER A 277 -49.10 26.73 -37.60
C SER A 277 -48.16 25.76 -38.33
N ILE A 278 -48.31 25.61 -39.66
CA ILE A 278 -47.41 24.79 -40.49
C ILE A 278 -45.98 25.34 -40.44
N LEU A 279 -45.80 26.65 -40.65
CA LEU A 279 -44.49 27.30 -40.57
C LEU A 279 -43.86 27.14 -39.17
N ALA A 280 -44.66 27.25 -38.10
CA ALA A 280 -44.17 27.01 -36.74
C ALA A 280 -43.67 25.57 -36.57
N PHE A 281 -44.39 24.58 -37.12
CA PHE A 281 -43.97 23.19 -37.09
C PHE A 281 -42.69 22.93 -37.91
N GLU A 282 -42.60 23.46 -39.13
CA GLU A 282 -41.41 23.32 -39.99
C GLU A 282 -40.17 23.96 -39.36
N THR A 283 -40.32 25.13 -38.75
CA THR A 283 -39.22 25.82 -38.07
C THR A 283 -38.78 25.09 -36.80
N LEU A 284 -39.71 24.46 -36.07
CA LEU A 284 -39.37 23.56 -34.96
C LEU A 284 -38.60 22.34 -35.45
N ARG A 285 -39.08 21.70 -36.52
CA ARG A 285 -38.40 20.56 -37.15
C ARG A 285 -36.97 20.91 -37.57
N ALA A 286 -36.78 22.01 -38.29
CA ALA A 286 -35.45 22.47 -38.71
C ALA A 286 -34.52 22.76 -37.51
N ARG A 287 -35.06 23.27 -36.40
CA ARG A 287 -34.28 23.48 -35.17
C ARG A 287 -33.87 22.18 -34.51
N GLU A 288 -34.74 21.16 -34.49
CA GLU A 288 -34.40 19.84 -33.95
C GLU A 288 -33.38 19.10 -34.84
N GLU A 289 -33.52 19.19 -36.16
CA GLU A 289 -32.52 18.67 -37.12
C GLU A 289 -31.14 19.36 -36.94
N LEU A 290 -31.12 20.67 -36.70
CA LEU A 290 -29.86 21.36 -36.40
C LEU A 290 -29.27 20.95 -35.04
N LYS A 291 -30.10 20.75 -34.01
CA LYS A 291 -29.64 20.28 -32.69
C LYS A 291 -29.03 18.88 -32.77
N THR A 292 -29.68 17.96 -33.48
CA THR A 292 -29.19 16.59 -33.67
C THR A 292 -27.84 16.59 -34.40
N LYS A 293 -27.71 17.37 -35.49
CA LYS A 293 -26.43 17.56 -36.19
C LYS A 293 -25.32 18.12 -35.29
N ILE A 294 -25.63 19.13 -34.46
CA ILE A 294 -24.65 19.68 -33.50
C ILE A 294 -24.25 18.63 -32.45
N GLN A 295 -25.20 17.80 -32.02
CA GLN A 295 -24.94 16.72 -31.06
C GLN A 295 -24.04 15.64 -31.67
N GLU A 296 -24.23 15.27 -32.93
CA GLU A 296 -23.37 14.35 -33.67
C GLU A 296 -21.93 14.89 -33.79
N LEU A 297 -21.76 16.13 -34.25
CA LEU A 297 -20.44 16.77 -34.32
C LEU A 297 -19.72 16.82 -32.96
N ARG A 298 -20.47 17.06 -31.88
CA ARG A 298 -19.93 16.99 -30.51
C ARG A 298 -19.55 15.58 -30.11
N ARG A 299 -20.32 14.57 -30.53
CA ARG A 299 -20.06 13.16 -30.25
C ARG A 299 -18.80 12.70 -30.97
N GLU A 300 -18.65 13.04 -32.24
CA GLU A 300 -17.45 12.75 -33.04
C GLU A 300 -16.19 13.35 -32.42
N LEU A 301 -16.23 14.64 -32.06
CA LEU A 301 -15.13 15.30 -31.36
C LEU A 301 -14.82 14.69 -29.99
N LYS A 302 -15.82 14.11 -29.32
CA LYS A 302 -15.64 13.44 -28.02
C LYS A 302 -15.04 12.03 -28.18
N SER A 303 -15.41 11.30 -29.24
CA SER A 303 -14.88 9.97 -29.52
C SER A 303 -13.47 9.99 -30.10
N ASP A 304 -13.04 11.10 -30.70
CA ASP A 304 -11.69 11.26 -31.26
C ASP A 304 -10.60 11.17 -30.16
N PRO A 305 -9.76 10.12 -30.16
CA PRO A 305 -8.69 9.96 -29.16
C PRO A 305 -7.68 11.12 -29.18
N ALA A 306 -7.45 11.74 -30.34
CA ALA A 306 -6.53 12.88 -30.45
C ALA A 306 -7.10 14.17 -29.84
N ASN A 307 -8.42 14.24 -29.66
CA ASN A 307 -9.05 15.36 -28.96
C ASN A 307 -9.13 15.17 -27.43
N LYS A 308 -8.77 13.98 -26.95
CA LYS A 308 -8.70 13.66 -25.53
C LYS A 308 -7.30 13.97 -25.00
N LYS A 309 -7.22 14.78 -23.96
CA LYS A 309 -5.97 15.05 -23.24
C LYS A 309 -5.49 13.77 -22.56
N LEU A 310 -4.22 13.41 -22.76
CA LEU A 310 -3.60 12.28 -22.09
C LEU A 310 -3.45 12.56 -20.61
N THR A 311 -3.70 11.55 -19.79
CA THR A 311 -3.33 11.54 -18.38
C THR A 311 -1.81 11.50 -18.22
N PHE A 312 -1.30 11.78 -17.02
CA PHE A 312 0.14 11.75 -16.78
C PHE A 312 0.74 10.36 -17.05
N ARG A 313 0.03 9.28 -16.70
CA ARG A 313 0.48 7.90 -16.93
C ARG A 313 0.51 7.57 -18.43
N GLU A 314 -0.58 7.82 -19.16
CA GLU A 314 -0.63 7.60 -20.61
C GLU A 314 0.41 8.45 -21.38
N TRP A 315 0.64 9.69 -20.93
CA TRP A 315 1.67 10.56 -21.51
C TRP A 315 3.08 10.04 -21.22
N VAL A 316 3.36 9.60 -19.97
CA VAL A 316 4.65 8.99 -19.60
C VAL A 316 4.90 7.70 -20.37
N GLU A 317 3.89 6.85 -20.57
CA GLU A 317 3.99 5.63 -21.38
C GLU A 317 4.38 5.96 -22.82
N ARG A 318 3.71 6.95 -23.43
CA ARG A 318 4.03 7.42 -24.78
C ARG A 318 5.44 7.99 -24.90
N GLU A 319 5.88 8.81 -23.94
CA GLU A 319 7.23 9.38 -23.96
C GLU A 319 8.31 8.34 -23.62
N ALA A 320 8.01 7.35 -22.78
CA ALA A 320 8.89 6.21 -22.53
C ALA A 320 9.06 5.34 -23.77
N ALA A 321 8.00 5.12 -24.56
CA ALA A 321 8.07 4.41 -25.83
C ALA A 321 8.96 5.13 -26.87
N LYS A 322 9.08 6.46 -26.78
CA LYS A 322 10.02 7.26 -27.58
C LYS A 322 11.46 7.24 -27.06
N GLY A 323 11.72 6.55 -25.94
CA GLY A 323 13.05 6.43 -25.34
C GLY A 323 13.42 7.52 -24.34
N ASP A 324 12.47 8.32 -23.83
CA ASP A 324 12.79 9.35 -22.83
C ASP A 324 13.28 8.74 -21.50
N PRO A 325 14.52 9.00 -21.07
CA PRO A 325 15.08 8.37 -19.86
C PRO A 325 14.32 8.72 -18.57
N GLY A 326 13.79 9.95 -18.50
CA GLY A 326 12.99 10.41 -17.36
C GLY A 326 11.63 9.69 -17.28
N ALA A 327 10.96 9.54 -18.41
CA ALA A 327 9.71 8.80 -18.54
C ALA A 327 9.88 7.30 -18.25
N ILE A 328 10.94 6.66 -18.77
CA ILE A 328 11.27 5.25 -18.47
C ILE A 328 11.50 5.07 -16.96
N SER A 329 12.26 5.96 -16.33
CA SER A 329 12.50 5.95 -14.89
C SER A 329 11.21 6.15 -14.07
N GLN A 330 10.34 7.06 -14.51
CA GLN A 330 9.05 7.32 -13.89
C GLN A 330 8.09 6.12 -14.03
N LEU A 331 8.07 5.46 -15.19
CA LEU A 331 7.27 4.26 -15.48
C LEU A 331 7.70 3.07 -14.61
N ARG A 332 9.02 2.88 -14.42
CA ARG A 332 9.55 1.94 -13.41
C ARG A 332 9.10 2.33 -12.00
N GLY A 333 9.09 3.62 -11.68
CA GLY A 333 8.57 4.13 -10.40
C GLY A 333 7.10 3.73 -10.14
N PHE A 334 6.26 3.80 -11.17
CA PHE A 334 4.87 3.34 -11.10
C PHE A 334 4.79 1.83 -10.85
N SER A 335 5.54 1.01 -11.60
CA SER A 335 5.52 -0.45 -11.40
C SER A 335 6.07 -0.88 -10.03
N TYR A 336 7.06 -0.18 -9.48
CA TYR A 336 7.53 -0.40 -8.10
C TYR A 336 6.47 0.00 -7.06
N GLY A 337 5.71 1.07 -7.29
CA GLY A 337 4.60 1.48 -6.43
C GLY A 337 3.44 0.50 -6.46
N ASP A 338 3.06 0.04 -7.65
CA ASP A 338 2.03 -0.98 -7.89
C ASP A 338 2.45 -2.31 -7.22
N ARG A 339 3.71 -2.75 -7.38
CA ARG A 339 4.27 -3.92 -6.66
C ARG A 339 4.30 -3.76 -5.14
N ARG A 340 4.47 -2.55 -4.61
CA ARG A 340 4.46 -2.30 -3.17
C ARG A 340 3.05 -2.37 -2.60
N LYS A 341 2.04 -1.90 -3.35
CA LYS A 341 0.62 -2.10 -3.02
C LYS A 341 0.25 -3.58 -3.08
N ASP A 342 0.77 -4.30 -4.07
CA ASP A 342 0.58 -5.75 -4.21
C ASP A 342 1.18 -6.59 -3.07
N ASN A 343 2.35 -6.18 -2.55
CA ASN A 343 2.98 -6.83 -1.40
C ASN A 343 2.35 -6.43 -0.05
N ALA A 344 1.54 -5.37 -0.02
CA ALA A 344 0.90 -4.86 1.18
C ALA A 344 -0.54 -5.40 1.39
N GLN A 345 -1.12 -6.13 0.43
CA GLN A 345 -2.52 -6.55 0.54
C GLN A 345 -2.75 -8.01 0.14
N GLY A 346 -3.15 -8.81 1.14
CA GLY A 346 -4.18 -9.83 1.00
C GLY A 346 -3.72 -11.26 0.70
N ASN A 347 -4.59 -12.19 1.11
CA ASN A 347 -4.58 -13.58 0.72
C ASN A 347 -4.54 -13.71 -0.82
N ALA A 348 -3.63 -14.50 -1.37
CA ALA A 348 -3.42 -14.64 -2.80
C ALA A 348 -2.83 -16.00 -3.18
N ILE A 349 -3.15 -16.43 -4.41
CA ILE A 349 -2.59 -17.59 -5.09
C ILE A 349 -1.83 -17.09 -6.31
N ILE A 350 -0.56 -17.44 -6.43
CA ILE A 350 0.34 -16.97 -7.46
C ILE A 350 0.78 -18.16 -8.30
N PHE A 351 0.73 -18.00 -9.61
CA PHE A 351 1.15 -18.98 -10.61
C PHE A 351 2.43 -18.48 -11.27
N ALA A 352 3.38 -19.38 -11.51
CA ALA A 352 4.62 -19.00 -12.19
C ALA A 352 4.37 -18.55 -13.65
N GLY A 353 5.13 -17.54 -14.08
CA GLY A 353 5.12 -17.03 -15.46
C GLY A 353 4.10 -15.92 -15.71
N ASP A 354 4.19 -15.32 -16.89
CA ASP A 354 3.26 -14.27 -17.35
C ASP A 354 1.99 -14.95 -17.88
N ILE A 355 0.83 -14.57 -17.34
CA ILE A 355 -0.49 -15.15 -17.67
C ILE A 355 -1.48 -14.01 -17.69
N ASP A 356 -2.35 -13.98 -18.70
CA ASP A 356 -3.43 -13.01 -18.79
C ASP A 356 -4.63 -13.40 -17.90
N PRO A 357 -5.34 -12.41 -17.32
CA PRO A 357 -6.54 -12.67 -16.55
C PRO A 357 -7.70 -13.15 -17.43
N ARG A 358 -8.61 -13.94 -16.86
CA ARG A 358 -9.79 -14.43 -17.56
C ARG A 358 -11.01 -13.57 -17.26
N ALA A 359 -11.77 -13.23 -18.30
CA ALA A 359 -13.00 -12.45 -18.17
C ALA A 359 -14.20 -13.26 -17.65
N SER A 360 -14.11 -14.60 -17.70
CA SER A 360 -15.16 -15.54 -17.28
C SER A 360 -14.77 -16.30 -16.01
N SER A 361 -15.78 -16.58 -15.18
CA SER A 361 -15.70 -17.38 -13.96
C SER A 361 -16.84 -18.40 -13.95
N ASN A 362 -16.62 -19.56 -13.33
CA ASN A 362 -17.68 -20.55 -13.14
C ASN A 362 -18.74 -20.11 -12.11
N LEU A 363 -18.40 -19.16 -11.23
CA LEU A 363 -19.30 -18.66 -10.18
C LEU A 363 -20.02 -17.36 -10.57
N PHE A 364 -19.43 -16.56 -11.46
CA PHE A 364 -19.91 -15.22 -11.77
C PHE A 364 -20.19 -15.04 -13.26
N THR A 365 -21.35 -14.45 -13.57
CA THR A 365 -21.82 -14.25 -14.95
C THR A 365 -20.92 -13.35 -15.80
N ALA A 366 -20.23 -12.36 -15.19
CA ALA A 366 -19.24 -11.53 -15.87
C ALA A 366 -18.28 -10.82 -14.89
N GLY A 367 -16.98 -10.84 -15.17
CA GLY A 367 -15.98 -10.06 -14.44
C GLY A 367 -15.87 -8.61 -14.93
N THR A 368 -15.61 -7.66 -14.03
CA THR A 368 -15.38 -6.25 -14.37
C THR A 368 -13.89 -5.99 -14.58
N VAL A 369 -13.50 -5.56 -15.79
CA VAL A 369 -12.11 -5.24 -16.13
C VAL A 369 -11.72 -3.87 -15.56
N ARG A 370 -10.62 -3.82 -14.82
CA ARG A 370 -10.03 -2.59 -14.27
C ARG A 370 -9.09 -1.92 -15.29
N ARG A 371 -8.67 -0.69 -14.99
CA ARG A 371 -7.73 0.08 -15.84
C ARG A 371 -6.32 -0.52 -15.90
N ASP A 372 -5.97 -1.37 -14.94
CA ASP A 372 -4.70 -2.11 -14.87
C ASP A 372 -4.79 -3.48 -15.57
N GLY A 373 -5.93 -3.82 -16.19
CA GLY A 373 -6.16 -5.08 -16.91
C GLY A 373 -6.68 -6.22 -16.02
N ALA A 374 -6.68 -6.09 -14.70
CA ALA A 374 -7.19 -7.12 -13.80
C ALA A 374 -8.72 -7.26 -13.90
N VAL A 375 -9.22 -8.48 -13.74
CA VAL A 375 -10.65 -8.81 -13.77
C VAL A 375 -11.17 -9.02 -12.36
N VAL A 376 -12.18 -8.24 -11.98
CA VAL A 376 -12.78 -8.27 -10.65
C VAL A 376 -14.10 -9.03 -10.70
N PHE A 377 -14.21 -10.05 -9.86
CA PHE A 377 -15.44 -10.83 -9.68
C PHE A 377 -16.07 -10.51 -8.31
N ARG A 378 -17.33 -10.06 -8.31
CA ARG A 378 -18.06 -9.62 -7.11
C ARG A 378 -19.35 -10.39 -6.94
N ARG A 379 -19.71 -10.72 -5.69
CA ARG A 379 -21.01 -11.32 -5.33
C ARG A 379 -22.13 -10.30 -5.25
N SER A 380 -21.86 -9.15 -4.63
CA SER A 380 -22.80 -8.03 -4.48
C SER A 380 -22.07 -6.70 -4.39
N GLU A 381 -22.81 -5.59 -4.46
CA GLU A 381 -22.24 -4.25 -4.29
C GLU A 381 -21.64 -4.11 -2.89
N GLY A 382 -20.33 -3.88 -2.81
CA GLY A 382 -19.59 -3.80 -1.55
C GLY A 382 -18.93 -5.10 -1.07
N ASP A 383 -19.21 -6.26 -1.69
CA ASP A 383 -18.50 -7.51 -1.40
C ASP A 383 -17.24 -7.63 -2.28
N PRO A 384 -16.03 -7.69 -1.66
CA PRO A 384 -14.76 -7.71 -2.38
C PRO A 384 -14.51 -8.93 -3.28
N GLY A 385 -15.25 -10.05 -3.15
CA GLY A 385 -15.09 -11.24 -4.00
C GLY A 385 -13.62 -11.64 -4.23
N PHE A 386 -13.23 -11.96 -5.47
CA PHE A 386 -11.84 -12.18 -5.85
C PHE A 386 -11.44 -11.42 -7.11
N VAL A 387 -10.14 -11.15 -7.26
CA VAL A 387 -9.58 -10.41 -8.39
C VAL A 387 -8.53 -11.26 -9.10
N ASP A 388 -8.71 -11.45 -10.39
CA ASP A 388 -7.77 -12.14 -11.27
C ASP A 388 -6.86 -11.11 -11.96
N HIS A 389 -5.58 -11.17 -11.64
CA HIS A 389 -4.51 -10.40 -12.29
C HIS A 389 -3.78 -11.25 -13.34
N GLY A 390 -4.28 -12.46 -13.63
CA GLY A 390 -3.68 -13.42 -14.54
C GLY A 390 -2.70 -14.35 -13.84
N GLY A 391 -1.43 -13.95 -13.73
CA GLY A 391 -0.43 -14.72 -12.96
C GLY A 391 -0.70 -14.77 -11.45
N LYS A 392 -1.67 -14.00 -10.95
CA LYS A 392 -2.01 -13.88 -9.54
C LYS A 392 -3.53 -13.76 -9.37
N VAL A 393 -4.09 -14.50 -8.42
CA VAL A 393 -5.48 -14.32 -7.96
C VAL A 393 -5.45 -13.85 -6.51
N SER A 394 -6.12 -12.73 -6.21
CA SER A 394 -6.14 -12.10 -4.88
C SER A 394 -7.54 -12.07 -4.28
N PHE A 395 -7.61 -12.19 -2.95
CA PHE A 395 -8.83 -12.22 -2.15
C PHE A 395 -8.85 -11.02 -1.17
N PRO A 396 -9.36 -9.85 -1.59
CA PRO A 396 -9.29 -8.62 -0.80
C PRO A 396 -10.23 -8.57 0.41
N GLY A 397 -11.15 -9.54 0.57
CA GLY A 397 -12.19 -9.51 1.60
C GLY A 397 -11.76 -9.72 3.04
N GLY A 398 -10.51 -10.09 3.28
CA GLY A 398 -9.96 -10.29 4.64
C GLY A 398 -10.54 -11.50 5.39
N LEU A 399 -11.85 -11.77 5.27
CA LEU A 399 -12.53 -12.95 5.79
C LEU A 399 -12.31 -14.14 4.85
N LEU A 400 -12.02 -15.30 5.43
CA LEU A 400 -11.83 -16.54 4.69
C LEU A 400 -13.19 -17.09 4.24
N ASP A 401 -13.41 -17.14 2.94
CA ASP A 401 -14.59 -17.74 2.33
C ASP A 401 -14.18 -18.99 1.55
N HIS A 402 -14.54 -20.15 2.10
CA HIS A 402 -14.14 -21.44 1.53
C HIS A 402 -14.78 -21.70 0.17
N GLU A 403 -16.02 -21.27 -0.06
CA GLU A 403 -16.71 -21.44 -1.34
C GLU A 403 -16.08 -20.57 -2.42
N LEU A 404 -15.82 -19.29 -2.11
CA LEU A 404 -15.17 -18.36 -3.04
C LEU A 404 -13.78 -18.84 -3.45
N LEU A 405 -13.00 -19.32 -2.48
CA LEU A 405 -11.67 -19.89 -2.70
C LEU A 405 -11.74 -21.14 -3.58
N ALA A 406 -12.70 -22.02 -3.29
CA ALA A 406 -12.99 -23.21 -4.07
C ALA A 406 -13.26 -22.89 -5.55
N HIS A 407 -14.16 -21.95 -5.81
CA HIS A 407 -14.51 -21.57 -7.18
C HIS A 407 -13.37 -20.87 -7.92
N ALA A 408 -12.62 -19.98 -7.24
CA ALA A 408 -11.43 -19.36 -7.82
C ALA A 408 -10.35 -20.40 -8.18
N LEU A 409 -10.21 -21.46 -7.38
CA LEU A 409 -9.34 -22.59 -7.69
C LEU A 409 -9.82 -23.36 -8.92
N ASP A 410 -11.13 -23.60 -9.05
CA ASP A 410 -11.70 -24.25 -10.24
C ASP A 410 -11.47 -23.42 -11.52
N ASP A 411 -11.63 -22.10 -11.44
CA ASP A 411 -11.39 -21.17 -12.57
C ASP A 411 -9.91 -21.13 -13.02
N THR A 412 -9.00 -21.42 -12.09
CA THR A 412 -7.56 -21.43 -12.31
C THR A 412 -6.98 -22.80 -12.65
N ARG A 413 -7.79 -23.87 -12.72
CA ARG A 413 -7.30 -25.24 -13.05
C ARG A 413 -6.35 -25.31 -14.24
N PRO A 414 -6.59 -24.60 -15.37
CA PRO A 414 -5.67 -24.63 -16.50
C PRO A 414 -4.29 -24.00 -16.23
N ARG A 415 -4.10 -23.33 -15.09
CA ARG A 415 -2.84 -22.72 -14.64
C ARG A 415 -2.01 -23.66 -13.75
N TRP A 416 -2.59 -24.81 -13.35
CA TRP A 416 -2.02 -25.72 -12.33
C TRP A 416 -0.87 -26.59 -12.85
N GLU A 417 -0.57 -26.57 -14.15
CA GLU A 417 0.63 -27.19 -14.70
C GLU A 417 1.92 -26.47 -14.26
N ARG A 418 1.79 -25.33 -13.57
CA ARG A 418 2.88 -24.47 -13.13
C ARG A 418 3.00 -24.47 -11.60
N PRO A 419 4.20 -24.21 -11.05
CA PRO A 419 4.37 -24.07 -9.61
C PRO A 419 3.43 -23.02 -9.02
N ILE A 420 2.74 -23.41 -7.95
CA ILE A 420 1.82 -22.53 -7.22
C ILE A 420 2.50 -22.01 -5.95
N GLU A 421 2.42 -20.71 -5.70
CA GLU A 421 2.82 -20.07 -4.46
C GLU A 421 1.58 -19.47 -3.77
N ILE A 422 1.35 -19.82 -2.51
CA ILE A 422 0.22 -19.28 -1.73
C ILE A 422 0.76 -18.27 -0.72
N LYS A 423 0.20 -17.06 -0.71
CA LYS A 423 0.55 -15.99 0.23
C LYS A 423 -0.69 -15.55 0.99
N GLY A 424 -0.57 -15.27 2.29
CA GLY A 424 -1.71 -14.83 3.09
C GLY A 424 -1.61 -15.18 4.57
N SER A 425 -2.73 -15.11 5.27
CA SER A 425 -2.87 -15.61 6.64
C SER A 425 -2.65 -17.12 6.71
N ARG A 426 -2.26 -17.63 7.88
CA ARG A 426 -2.05 -19.07 8.09
C ARG A 426 -3.31 -19.87 7.76
N ASP A 427 -4.47 -19.38 8.19
CA ASP A 427 -5.77 -20.02 7.97
C ASP A 427 -6.11 -20.06 6.48
N PHE A 428 -5.80 -19.01 5.72
CA PHE A 428 -5.97 -18.99 4.28
C PHE A 428 -5.05 -19.98 3.57
N VAL A 429 -3.78 -20.04 3.97
CA VAL A 429 -2.83 -21.02 3.42
C VAL A 429 -3.35 -22.43 3.66
N ASP A 430 -3.78 -22.75 4.88
CA ASP A 430 -4.33 -24.09 5.21
C ASP A 430 -5.59 -24.43 4.41
N ALA A 431 -6.51 -23.47 4.27
CA ALA A 431 -7.73 -23.63 3.49
C ALA A 431 -7.45 -23.81 2.00
N ALA A 432 -6.51 -23.05 1.43
CA ALA A 432 -6.12 -23.15 0.04
C ALA A 432 -5.43 -24.48 -0.26
N LEU A 433 -4.52 -24.93 0.62
CA LEU A 433 -3.91 -26.26 0.50
C LEU A 433 -4.94 -27.38 0.58
N SER A 434 -5.89 -27.30 1.52
CA SER A 434 -6.96 -28.30 1.65
C SER A 434 -7.86 -28.33 0.41
N ALA A 435 -8.26 -27.15 -0.10
CA ALA A 435 -9.09 -27.02 -1.29
C ALA A 435 -8.38 -27.52 -2.57
N LEU A 436 -7.05 -27.37 -2.66
CA LEU A 436 -6.23 -27.95 -3.74
C LEU A 436 -6.23 -29.49 -3.67
N ILE A 437 -6.09 -30.07 -2.48
CA ILE A 437 -6.12 -31.53 -2.27
C ILE A 437 -7.48 -32.11 -2.68
N GLU A 438 -8.57 -31.49 -2.23
CA GLU A 438 -9.93 -31.93 -2.56
C GLU A 438 -10.22 -31.90 -4.06
N ARG A 439 -9.57 -30.98 -4.79
CA ARG A 439 -9.67 -30.84 -6.25
C ARG A 439 -8.66 -31.67 -7.03
N GLY A 440 -7.85 -32.49 -6.33
CA GLY A 440 -6.90 -33.40 -6.96
C GLY A 440 -5.67 -32.73 -7.55
N TYR A 441 -5.22 -31.59 -7.01
CA TYR A 441 -3.95 -30.99 -7.42
C TYR A 441 -2.77 -31.91 -7.08
N THR A 442 -1.92 -32.21 -8.06
CA THR A 442 -0.72 -33.06 -7.91
C THR A 442 0.58 -32.35 -8.31
N GLY A 443 0.53 -31.04 -8.60
CA GLY A 443 1.68 -30.25 -9.01
C GLY A 443 2.60 -29.83 -7.86
N GLU A 444 3.66 -29.10 -8.18
CA GLU A 444 4.64 -28.61 -7.19
C GLU A 444 4.19 -27.29 -6.56
N LEU A 445 4.48 -27.11 -5.25
CA LEU A 445 4.33 -25.81 -4.58
C LEU A 445 5.70 -25.13 -4.51
N ALA A 446 5.75 -23.84 -4.84
CA ALA A 446 6.99 -23.08 -4.93
C ALA A 446 7.71 -22.92 -3.58
N ASP A 447 6.98 -22.98 -2.46
CA ASP A 447 7.53 -22.94 -1.10
C ASP A 447 7.72 -24.37 -0.54
N PRO A 448 8.96 -24.78 -0.20
CA PRO A 448 9.25 -26.09 0.38
C PRO A 448 8.48 -26.37 1.68
N THR A 449 8.20 -25.34 2.49
CA THR A 449 7.48 -25.49 3.75
C THR A 449 5.99 -25.77 3.51
N GLN A 450 5.40 -25.15 2.48
CA GLN A 450 4.03 -25.39 2.05
C GLN A 450 3.90 -26.78 1.41
N SER A 451 4.91 -27.21 0.64
CA SER A 451 4.99 -28.57 0.08
C SER A 451 4.94 -29.65 1.16
N LEU A 452 5.68 -29.49 2.26
CA LEU A 452 5.64 -30.42 3.39
C LEU A 452 4.26 -30.44 4.06
N ARG A 453 3.67 -29.25 4.24
CA ARG A 453 2.36 -29.09 4.87
C ARG A 453 1.22 -29.66 4.02
N PHE A 454 1.30 -29.51 2.70
CA PHE A 454 0.38 -30.11 1.72
C PHE A 454 0.36 -31.63 1.83
N LYS A 455 1.53 -32.27 1.88
CA LYS A 455 1.64 -33.73 2.06
C LYS A 455 1.03 -34.19 3.38
N ALA A 456 1.33 -33.50 4.48
CA ALA A 456 0.78 -33.82 5.79
C ALA A 456 -0.76 -33.70 5.84
N LEU A 457 -1.34 -32.66 5.21
CA LEU A 457 -2.79 -32.49 5.12
C LEU A 457 -3.45 -33.58 4.26
N ALA A 458 -2.82 -33.97 3.15
CA ALA A 458 -3.32 -35.04 2.29
C ALA A 458 -3.38 -36.40 3.03
N GLU A 459 -2.35 -36.71 3.83
CA GLU A 459 -2.33 -37.90 4.69
C GLU A 459 -3.40 -37.87 5.78
N GLN A 460 -3.68 -36.70 6.37
CA GLN A 460 -4.74 -36.57 7.37
C GLN A 460 -6.13 -36.75 6.76
N LEU A 461 -6.39 -36.17 5.59
CA LEU A 461 -7.68 -36.29 4.89
C LEU A 461 -7.95 -37.71 4.41
N THR A 462 -6.92 -38.43 3.94
CA THR A 462 -7.04 -39.85 3.56
C THR A 462 -7.29 -40.76 4.77
N ARG A 463 -6.65 -40.49 5.93
CA ARG A 463 -6.94 -41.18 7.20
C ARG A 463 -8.34 -40.90 7.74
N ALA A 464 -8.85 -39.67 7.56
CA ALA A 464 -10.21 -39.32 7.97
C ALA A 464 -11.28 -40.05 7.12
N LYS A 465 -11.06 -40.19 5.81
CA LYS A 465 -11.97 -40.92 4.90
C LYS A 465 -11.97 -42.44 5.09
N SER A 466 -10.91 -43.01 5.68
CA SER A 466 -10.76 -44.45 5.90
C SER A 466 -11.22 -44.96 7.27
N ARG A 467 -11.73 -44.09 8.15
CA ARG A 467 -12.36 -44.52 9.42
C ARG A 467 -13.74 -45.14 9.12
N PRO A 468 -13.98 -46.44 9.41
CA PRO A 468 -15.28 -47.05 9.21
C PRO A 468 -16.31 -46.45 10.17
N ILE A 469 -17.48 -46.10 9.64
CA ILE A 469 -18.66 -45.71 10.43
C ILE A 469 -19.02 -46.91 11.30
N LYS A 470 -18.84 -46.81 12.62
CA LYS A 470 -19.38 -47.81 13.56
C LYS A 470 -20.91 -47.79 13.41
N ARG A 471 -21.47 -48.80 12.73
CA ARG A 471 -22.91 -49.09 12.82
C ARG A 471 -23.20 -49.42 14.29
N GLY A 472 -24.06 -48.63 14.92
CA GLY A 472 -24.58 -48.95 16.24
C GLY A 472 -25.37 -50.27 16.22
N PRO A 473 -25.56 -50.93 17.37
CA PRO A 473 -26.24 -52.22 17.42
C PRO A 473 -27.69 -52.04 16.95
N ALA A 474 -28.13 -52.92 16.04
CA ALA A 474 -29.51 -52.99 15.61
C ALA A 474 -30.39 -53.40 16.81
N ALA A 475 -31.50 -52.68 17.00
CA ALA A 475 -32.56 -53.02 17.96
C ALA A 475 -33.48 -54.11 17.40
#